data_AF-A0A1E5JMU3-F1
#
_entry.id   AF-A0A1E5JMU3-F1
#
_cell.length_a   1.000
_cell.length_b   1.000
_cell.length_c   1.000
_cell.angle_alpha   90.00
_cell.angle_beta   90.00
_cell.angle_gamma   90.00
#
_symmetry.space_group_name_H-M   'P 1'
#
loop_
_entity.id
_entity.type
_entity.pdbx_description
1 polymer ?
#
loop_
_entity_poly.entity_id
_entity_poly.type
_entity_poly.pdbx_seq_one_letter_code
_entity_poly.pdbx_strand_id
1 'polypeptide(L)'
;MEKEFKPRRDKLVAIEAGIKADMEKFKRDSAILSASQKKDIEKKIVSAQQQFERDGQQYQQELSTANNEAMEALYAKVRAAIAKVAKDDKYDLIVQKDAAPFSATTLDVTDKVVKAIN
;
A
#
# COMPACT_ATOMS: atom_id res chain seq x y z
N MET A 1 5.35 4.05 -7.95
CA MET A 1 4.80 3.93 -6.58
C MET A 1 5.42 4.90 -5.60
N GLU A 2 6.68 4.74 -5.16
CA GLU A 2 7.23 5.62 -4.12
C GLU A 2 7.13 7.12 -4.41
N LYS A 3 7.41 7.55 -5.65
CA LYS A 3 7.35 8.97 -6.03
C LYS A 3 5.93 9.59 -5.95
N GLU A 4 4.90 8.76 -6.09
CA GLU A 4 3.50 9.22 -6.15
C GLU A 4 2.82 9.15 -4.77
N PHE A 5 3.11 8.09 -4.01
CA PHE A 5 2.51 7.88 -2.69
C PHE A 5 3.26 8.61 -1.57
N LYS A 6 4.57 8.84 -1.70
CA LYS A 6 5.36 9.52 -0.65
C LYS A 6 4.86 10.93 -0.34
N PRO A 7 4.62 11.83 -1.33
CA PRO A 7 4.09 13.16 -1.04
C PRO A 7 2.70 13.13 -0.36
N ARG A 8 1.84 12.18 -0.74
CA ARG A 8 0.50 12.02 -0.14
C ARG A 8 0.59 11.56 1.31
N ARG A 9 1.45 10.59 1.60
CA ARG A 9 1.75 10.14 2.96
C ARG A 9 2.30 11.28 3.81
N ASP A 10 3.27 12.03 3.29
CA ASP A 10 3.88 13.14 4.02
C ASP A 10 2.85 14.25 4.31
N LYS A 11 1.89 14.47 3.40
CA LYS A 11 0.74 15.35 3.63
C LYS A 11 -0.18 14.84 4.75
N LEU A 12 -0.50 13.54 4.78
CA LEU A 12 -1.29 12.93 5.86
C LEU A 12 -0.61 13.09 7.22
N VAL A 13 0.70 12.85 7.30
CA VAL A 13 1.49 13.05 8.54
C VAL A 13 1.46 14.51 8.98
N ALA A 14 1.58 15.45 8.03
CA ALA A 14 1.50 16.88 8.35
C ALA A 14 0.11 17.29 8.87
N ILE A 15 -0.96 16.75 8.28
CA ILE A 15 -2.34 16.97 8.76
C ILE A 15 -2.51 16.42 10.18
N GLU A 16 -2.05 15.19 10.43
CA GLU A 16 -2.11 14.56 11.76
C GLU A 16 -1.37 15.39 12.82
N ALA A 17 -0.16 15.85 12.49
CA ALA A 17 0.62 16.72 13.38
C ALA A 17 -0.10 18.06 13.64
N GLY A 18 -0.72 18.65 12.61
CA GLY A 18 -1.53 19.85 12.74
C GLY A 18 -2.75 19.67 13.65
N ILE A 19 -3.47 18.55 13.51
CA ILE A 19 -4.61 18.21 14.39
C ILE A 19 -4.14 18.06 15.84
N LYS A 20 -3.02 17.36 16.09
CA LYS A 20 -2.45 17.23 17.44
C LYS A 20 -2.07 18.58 18.04
N ALA A 21 -1.40 19.44 17.27
CA ALA A 21 -1.04 20.78 17.72
C ALA A 21 -2.27 21.65 18.04
N ASP A 22 -3.31 21.60 17.20
CA ASP A 22 -4.56 22.32 17.43
C ASP A 22 -5.29 21.81 18.68
N MET A 23 -5.32 20.48 18.91
CA MET A 23 -5.90 19.88 20.13
C MET A 23 -5.14 20.30 21.39
N GLU A 24 -3.81 20.27 21.36
CA GLU A 24 -3.00 20.70 22.50
C GLU A 24 -3.18 22.20 22.80
N LYS A 25 -3.20 23.03 21.76
CA LYS A 25 -3.45 24.46 21.88
C LYS A 25 -4.83 24.72 22.47
N PHE A 26 -5.85 24.04 21.96
CA PHE A 26 -7.20 24.13 22.50
C PHE A 26 -7.25 23.76 23.98
N LYS A 27 -6.59 22.67 24.38
CA LYS A 27 -6.53 22.23 25.78
C LYS A 27 -5.88 23.29 26.69
N ARG A 28 -4.74 23.86 26.26
CA ARG A 28 -4.01 24.91 27.00
C ARG A 28 -4.82 26.20 27.12
N ASP A 29 -5.39 26.67 26.02
CA ASP A 29 -6.05 27.98 25.94
C ASP A 29 -7.53 27.90 26.37
N SER A 30 -8.08 26.71 26.60
CA SER A 30 -9.50 26.51 26.93
C SER A 30 -9.98 27.32 28.13
N ALA A 31 -9.12 27.63 29.11
CA ALA A 31 -9.52 28.42 30.27
C ALA A 31 -9.72 29.92 29.97
N ILE A 32 -9.06 30.43 28.92
CA ILE A 32 -9.06 31.87 28.57
C ILE A 32 -9.92 32.18 27.33
N LEU A 33 -10.38 31.16 26.60
CA LEU A 33 -11.22 31.34 25.42
C LEU A 33 -12.69 31.55 25.78
N SER A 34 -13.36 32.40 25.01
CA SER A 34 -14.83 32.54 25.05
C SER A 34 -15.53 31.29 24.51
N ALA A 35 -16.81 31.08 24.88
CA ALA A 35 -17.59 29.94 24.39
C ALA A 35 -17.70 29.89 22.86
N SER A 36 -17.80 31.04 22.19
CA SER A 36 -17.83 31.11 20.72
C SER A 36 -16.50 30.64 20.12
N GLN A 37 -15.38 31.15 20.62
CA GLN A 37 -14.05 30.76 20.14
C GLN A 37 -13.77 29.28 20.37
N LYS A 38 -14.24 28.73 21.50
CA LYS A 38 -14.11 27.29 21.76
C LYS A 38 -14.83 26.46 20.70
N LYS A 39 -16.08 26.81 20.42
CA LYS A 39 -16.91 26.13 19.43
C LYS A 39 -16.29 26.19 18.03
N ASP A 40 -15.70 27.33 17.66
CA ASP A 40 -15.04 27.50 16.35
C ASP A 40 -13.79 26.60 16.23
N ILE A 41 -12.98 26.52 17.29
CA ILE A 41 -11.78 25.66 17.32
C ILE A 41 -12.18 24.18 17.33
N GLU A 42 -13.17 23.78 18.13
CA GLU A 42 -13.71 22.41 18.13
C GLU A 42 -14.20 22.02 16.73
N LYS A 43 -14.96 22.89 16.08
CA LYS A 43 -15.44 22.64 14.71
C LYS A 43 -14.29 22.49 13.72
N LYS A 44 -13.23 23.31 13.85
CA LYS A 44 -12.02 23.20 13.02
C LYS A 44 -11.32 21.86 13.23
N ILE A 45 -11.14 21.44 14.49
CA ILE A 45 -10.50 20.15 14.84
C ILE A 45 -11.31 18.99 14.28
N VAL A 46 -12.63 18.97 14.48
CA VAL A 46 -13.51 17.92 13.97
C VAL A 46 -13.48 17.87 12.44
N SER A 47 -13.52 19.04 11.77
CA SER A 47 -13.43 19.10 10.31
C SER A 47 -12.09 18.58 9.79
N ALA A 48 -10.99 18.88 10.49
CA ALA A 48 -9.66 18.40 10.12
C ALA A 48 -9.52 16.89 10.34
N GLN A 49 -10.06 16.35 11.44
CA GLN A 49 -10.11 14.91 11.71
C GLN A 49 -10.90 14.16 10.63
N GLN A 50 -12.09 14.63 10.29
CA GLN A 50 -12.90 14.02 9.23
C GLN A 50 -12.20 14.07 7.88
N GLN A 51 -11.49 15.15 7.57
CA GLN A 51 -10.69 15.24 6.35
C GLN A 51 -9.52 14.26 6.36
N PHE A 52 -8.80 14.16 7.47
CA PHE A 52 -7.71 13.21 7.65
C PHE A 52 -8.17 11.76 7.48
N GLU A 53 -9.31 11.39 8.07
CA GLU A 53 -9.88 10.04 7.92
C GLU A 53 -10.24 9.73 6.46
N ARG A 54 -10.91 10.67 5.77
CA ARG A 54 -11.25 10.51 4.34
C ARG A 54 -10.00 10.37 3.47
N ASP A 55 -9.03 11.27 3.64
CA ASP A 55 -7.78 11.24 2.86
C ASP A 55 -6.97 9.96 3.16
N GLY A 56 -6.97 9.51 4.42
CA GLY A 56 -6.32 8.27 4.84
C GLY A 56 -6.95 7.03 4.22
N GLN A 57 -8.28 6.95 4.22
CA GLN A 57 -9.02 5.86 3.57
C GLN A 57 -8.77 5.82 2.06
N GLN A 58 -8.86 6.98 1.40
CA GLN A 58 -8.58 7.09 -0.03
C GLN A 58 -7.15 6.65 -0.34
N TYR A 59 -6.16 7.15 0.40
CA TYR A 59 -4.77 6.78 0.23
C TYR A 59 -4.55 5.26 0.37
N GLN A 60 -5.15 4.64 1.39
CA GLN A 60 -5.01 3.21 1.61
C GLN A 60 -5.66 2.38 0.50
N GLN A 61 -6.82 2.80 0.00
CA GLN A 61 -7.50 2.15 -1.12
C GLN A 61 -6.67 2.23 -2.40
N GLU A 62 -6.20 3.42 -2.75
CA GLU A 62 -5.35 3.62 -3.93
C GLU A 62 -4.04 2.83 -3.84
N LEU A 63 -3.41 2.79 -2.66
CA LEU A 63 -2.19 2.03 -2.43
C LEU A 63 -2.42 0.52 -2.59
N SER A 64 -3.55 0.02 -2.07
CA SER A 64 -3.95 -1.38 -2.22
C SER A 64 -4.18 -1.73 -3.70
N THR A 65 -4.96 -0.90 -4.41
CA THR A 65 -5.21 -1.09 -5.85
C THR A 65 -3.91 -1.09 -6.65
N ALA A 66 -3.05 -0.09 -6.44
CA ALA A 66 -1.78 -0.01 -7.15
C ALA A 66 -0.89 -1.24 -6.87
N ASN A 67 -0.81 -1.69 -5.61
CA ASN A 67 -0.06 -2.90 -5.25
C ASN A 67 -0.60 -4.15 -5.96
N ASN A 68 -1.93 -4.30 -6.01
CA ASN A 68 -2.57 -5.41 -6.71
C ASN A 68 -2.26 -5.36 -8.22
N GLU A 69 -2.34 -4.19 -8.84
CA GLU A 69 -2.01 -4.02 -10.27
C GLU A 69 -0.54 -4.34 -10.57
N ALA A 70 0.38 -3.88 -9.73
CA ALA A 70 1.80 -4.19 -9.87
C ALA A 70 2.06 -5.70 -9.68
N MET A 71 1.34 -6.34 -8.75
CA MET A 71 1.44 -7.77 -8.50
C MET A 71 0.88 -8.59 -9.68
N GLU A 72 -0.26 -8.19 -10.25
CA GLU A 72 -0.82 -8.81 -11.46
C GLU A 72 0.12 -8.68 -12.65
N ALA A 73 0.73 -7.50 -12.84
CA ALA A 73 1.73 -7.30 -13.89
C ALA A 73 2.97 -8.21 -13.69
N LEU A 74 3.41 -8.42 -12.44
CA LEU A 74 4.47 -9.37 -12.12
C LEU A 74 4.04 -10.81 -12.41
N TYR A 75 2.84 -11.23 -12.00
CA TYR A 75 2.32 -12.56 -12.29
C TYR A 75 2.21 -12.82 -13.80
N ALA A 76 1.81 -11.82 -14.58
CA ALA A 76 1.77 -11.94 -16.04
C ALA A 76 3.17 -12.22 -16.62
N LYS A 77 4.20 -11.50 -16.15
CA LYS A 77 5.60 -11.76 -16.55
C LYS A 77 6.07 -13.14 -16.15
N VAL A 78 5.76 -13.58 -14.93
CA VAL A 78 6.09 -14.91 -14.42
C VAL A 78 5.43 -15.99 -15.26
N ARG A 79 4.12 -15.87 -15.56
CA ARG A 79 3.39 -16.83 -16.43
C ARG A 79 3.99 -16.90 -17.83
N ALA A 80 4.39 -15.77 -18.41
CA ALA A 80 5.06 -15.73 -19.71
C ALA A 80 6.42 -16.43 -19.67
N ALA A 81 7.21 -16.21 -18.62
CA ALA A 81 8.50 -16.88 -18.40
C ALA A 81 8.33 -18.40 -18.21
N ILE A 82 7.33 -18.84 -17.42
CA ILE A 82 6.98 -20.25 -17.26
C ILE A 82 6.64 -20.87 -18.61
N ALA A 83 5.80 -20.22 -19.43
CA ALA A 83 5.41 -20.72 -20.73
C ALA A 83 6.61 -20.81 -21.70
N LYS A 84 7.57 -19.90 -21.60
CA LYS A 84 8.82 -19.94 -22.37
C LYS A 84 9.68 -21.14 -21.96
N VAL A 85 9.97 -21.29 -20.65
CA VAL A 85 10.74 -22.42 -20.11
C VAL A 85 10.08 -23.75 -20.46
N ALA A 86 8.75 -23.84 -20.36
CA ALA A 86 8.00 -25.03 -20.74
C ALA A 86 8.22 -25.43 -22.21
N LYS A 87 8.23 -24.45 -23.13
CA LYS A 87 8.46 -24.70 -24.56
C LYS A 87 9.92 -25.05 -24.86
N ASP A 88 10.86 -24.30 -24.29
CA ASP A 88 12.29 -24.46 -24.57
C ASP A 88 12.80 -25.82 -24.08
N ASP A 89 12.37 -26.24 -22.88
CA ASP A 89 12.79 -27.49 -22.25
C ASP A 89 11.79 -28.64 -22.45
N LYS A 90 10.71 -28.40 -23.21
CA LYS A 90 9.67 -29.38 -23.58
C LYS A 90 8.98 -30.03 -22.37
N TYR A 91 8.61 -29.21 -21.39
CA TYR A 91 7.76 -29.65 -20.28
C TYR A 91 6.28 -29.66 -20.69
N ASP A 92 5.61 -30.78 -20.47
CA ASP A 92 4.15 -30.90 -20.66
C ASP A 92 3.35 -30.37 -19.47
N LEU A 93 3.97 -30.33 -18.28
CA LEU A 93 3.34 -29.87 -17.04
C LEU A 93 4.37 -29.20 -16.12
N ILE A 94 4.00 -28.02 -15.58
CA ILE A 94 4.70 -27.35 -14.50
C ILE A 94 3.71 -27.18 -13.35
N VAL A 95 4.08 -27.65 -12.16
CA VAL A 95 3.22 -27.64 -10.97
C VAL A 95 3.78 -26.65 -9.95
N GLN A 96 2.90 -25.95 -9.24
CA GLN A 96 3.31 -25.10 -8.12
C GLN A 96 3.96 -25.96 -7.02
N LYS A 97 5.05 -25.46 -6.43
CA LYS A 97 5.82 -26.20 -5.43
C LYS A 97 4.97 -26.63 -4.23
N ASP A 98 4.05 -25.78 -3.78
CA ASP A 98 3.17 -26.04 -2.64
C ASP A 98 2.13 -27.14 -2.91
N ALA A 99 1.84 -27.44 -4.17
CA ALA A 99 0.94 -28.52 -4.56
C ALA A 99 1.66 -29.88 -4.68
N ALA A 100 2.98 -29.93 -4.49
CA ALA A 100 3.79 -31.13 -4.56
C ALA A 100 4.40 -31.44 -3.17
N PRO A 101 3.78 -32.33 -2.37
CA PRO A 101 4.29 -32.70 -1.03
C PRO A 101 5.74 -33.21 -1.05
N PHE A 102 6.18 -33.74 -2.19
CA PHE A 102 7.57 -34.11 -2.45
C PHE A 102 7.87 -33.92 -3.95
N SER A 103 9.05 -33.38 -4.25
CA SER A 103 9.63 -33.35 -5.61
C SER A 103 11.16 -33.38 -5.50
N ALA A 104 11.82 -34.05 -6.45
CA ALA A 104 13.28 -34.01 -6.51
C ALA A 104 13.75 -32.60 -6.91
N THR A 105 14.80 -32.09 -6.27
CA THR A 105 15.37 -30.76 -6.56
C THR A 105 15.80 -30.62 -8.03
N THR A 106 16.19 -31.72 -8.67
CA THR A 106 16.55 -31.76 -10.10
C THR A 106 15.38 -31.44 -11.05
N LEU A 107 14.14 -31.52 -10.57
CA LEU A 107 12.93 -31.15 -11.32
C LEU A 107 12.53 -29.69 -11.10
N ASP A 108 13.20 -28.96 -10.21
CA ASP A 108 12.88 -27.57 -9.90
C ASP A 108 13.37 -26.64 -11.03
N VAL A 109 12.44 -25.90 -11.63
CA VAL A 109 12.70 -24.97 -12.72
C VAL A 109 12.68 -23.50 -12.27
N THR A 110 12.54 -23.23 -10.97
CA THR A 110 12.37 -21.88 -10.43
C THR A 110 13.46 -20.93 -10.89
N ASP A 111 14.74 -21.33 -10.80
CA ASP A 111 15.87 -20.51 -11.24
C ASP A 111 15.85 -20.20 -12.74
N LYS A 112 15.37 -21.15 -13.57
CA LYS A 112 15.22 -20.95 -15.01
C LYS A 112 14.12 -19.92 -15.31
N VAL A 113 12.99 -20.04 -14.61
CA VAL A 113 11.87 -19.08 -14.74
C VAL A 113 12.31 -17.69 -14.30
N VAL A 114 13.02 -17.56 -13.17
CA VAL A 114 13.56 -16.27 -12.69
C VAL A 114 14.48 -15.64 -13.73
N LYS A 115 15.38 -16.43 -14.34
CA LYS A 115 16.26 -15.94 -15.41
C LYS A 115 15.49 -15.49 -16.67
N ALA A 116 14.35 -16.12 -16.97
CA ALA A 116 13.53 -15.80 -18.14
C ALA A 116 12.60 -14.59 -17.94
N ILE A 117 12.48 -14.05 -16.72
CA ILE A 117 11.73 -12.80 -16.44
C ILE A 117 12.54 -11.54 -16.83
N ASN A 118 13.87 -11.65 -16.90
CA ASN A 118 14.80 -10.55 -17.18
C ASN A 118 15.16 -10.41 -18.66
#